data_AF-A0A0W0Z0G9-F1
#
_entry.id   AF-A0A0W0Z0G9-F1
#
_cell.length_a   1.000
_cell.length_b   1.000
_cell.length_c   1.000
_cell.angle_alpha   90.00
_cell.angle_beta   90.00
_cell.angle_gamma   90.00
#
_symmetry.space_group_name_H-M   'P 1'
#
loop_
_entity.id
_entity.type
_entity.pdbx_description
1 polymer ?
#
loop_
_entity_poly.entity_id
_entity_poly.type
_entity_poly.pdbx_seq_one_letter_code
_entity_poly.pdbx_strand_id
1 'polypeptide(L)'
;MYKWLENIDLSSVSAQIEDFVNHLVDPASLMIPDDPVFVSYRQFEQLRLMSANSLQEMLKQMEESRQFIATAPQDKSEISLVVQNNTIDKPYEAELKKILQVLVAEGNDRAQIRMTCSAINGGLIMAHMVAKQNEEAATAIINNIKQIGNKNVVDGYWKILQSSDKTSGFKLLPQYLEELITQQAVELESHRKKLRDDDGEDLTKEEVICPLTRQVINASNSLATQPLATQFMMLIVALAHLAKIENSELDEFISTQDNDYVNKCFELLQQYVKDPKQLAFTEQQQEFINQLGMNKVLQQWQMHSVNEHSAVAIEDKEPSKQESISLGVVEDIESDSAEKPQQSPSSCRFFKLAPKINEGTGKTFSYTP
;
A
#
# COMPACT_ATOMS: atom_id res chain seq x y z
N MET A 1 -23.40 17.83 -23.10
CA MET A 1 -24.10 16.62 -22.60
C MET A 1 -25.00 16.08 -23.70
N TYR A 2 -24.99 14.77 -23.96
CA TYR A 2 -25.80 14.17 -25.02
C TYR A 2 -27.27 14.11 -24.61
N LYS A 3 -28.20 14.51 -25.49
CA LYS A 3 -29.65 14.59 -25.19
C LYS A 3 -30.26 13.28 -24.67
N TRP A 4 -29.75 12.13 -25.11
CA TRP A 4 -30.27 10.84 -24.66
C TRP A 4 -29.90 10.51 -23.20
N LEU A 5 -28.80 11.07 -22.69
CA LEU A 5 -28.36 10.87 -21.30
C LEU A 5 -29.33 11.55 -20.31
N GLU A 6 -30.01 12.62 -20.72
CA GLU A 6 -30.99 13.34 -19.89
C GLU A 6 -32.21 12.48 -19.53
N ASN A 7 -32.48 11.43 -20.31
CA ASN A 7 -33.60 10.52 -20.11
C ASN A 7 -33.23 9.27 -19.32
N ILE A 8 -31.96 9.12 -18.91
CA ILE A 8 -31.54 7.96 -18.13
C ILE A 8 -31.97 8.12 -16.67
N ASP A 9 -32.75 7.16 -16.17
CA ASP A 9 -33.07 7.05 -14.75
C ASP A 9 -32.37 5.85 -14.09
N LEU A 10 -31.49 6.15 -13.13
CA LEU A 10 -30.78 5.19 -12.28
C LEU A 10 -31.16 5.30 -10.79
N SER A 11 -32.23 6.04 -10.45
CA SER A 11 -32.68 6.25 -9.05
C SER A 11 -32.88 4.96 -8.26
N SER A 12 -33.30 3.89 -8.93
CA SER A 12 -33.55 2.57 -8.34
C SER A 12 -32.29 1.77 -7.98
N VAL A 13 -31.09 2.20 -8.39
CA VAL A 13 -29.80 1.55 -8.07
C VAL A 13 -28.83 2.49 -7.35
N SER A 14 -29.26 3.71 -7.00
CA SER A 14 -28.39 4.73 -6.40
C SER A 14 -27.70 4.25 -5.12
N ALA A 15 -28.44 3.62 -4.22
CA ALA A 15 -27.88 3.08 -2.96
C ALA A 15 -26.82 1.99 -3.19
N GLN A 16 -26.96 1.19 -4.26
CA GLN A 16 -25.95 0.20 -4.62
C GLN A 16 -24.69 0.89 -5.15
N ILE A 17 -24.85 1.88 -6.04
CA ILE A 17 -23.73 2.66 -6.57
C ILE A 17 -22.95 3.34 -5.44
N GLU A 18 -23.65 3.97 -4.50
CA GLU A 18 -23.02 4.62 -3.35
C GLU A 18 -22.24 3.64 -2.47
N ASP A 19 -22.85 2.49 -2.10
CA ASP A 19 -22.17 1.46 -1.30
C ASP A 19 -20.93 0.94 -2.03
N PHE A 20 -21.00 0.74 -3.35
CA PHE A 20 -19.86 0.24 -4.11
C PHE A 20 -18.74 1.26 -4.27
N VAL A 21 -19.03 2.53 -4.52
CA VAL A 21 -18.00 3.57 -4.59
C VAL A 21 -17.18 3.59 -3.28
N ASN A 22 -17.84 3.43 -2.13
CA ASN A 22 -17.20 3.39 -0.82
C ASN A 22 -16.32 2.13 -0.58
N HIS A 23 -16.51 1.05 -1.35
CA HIS A 23 -15.79 -0.21 -1.17
C HIS A 23 -14.94 -0.61 -2.38
N LEU A 24 -14.92 0.17 -3.46
CA LEU A 24 -14.18 -0.17 -4.67
C LEU A 24 -12.66 -0.04 -4.48
N VAL A 25 -12.25 0.95 -3.70
CA VAL A 25 -10.86 1.23 -3.39
C VAL A 25 -10.34 0.17 -2.43
N ASP A 26 -9.12 -0.31 -2.69
CA ASP A 26 -8.42 -1.17 -1.77
C ASP A 26 -8.18 -0.44 -0.44
N PRO A 27 -8.36 -1.10 0.72
CA PRO A 27 -8.16 -0.44 2.01
C PRO A 27 -6.80 0.27 2.12
N ALA A 28 -5.75 -0.22 1.43
CA ALA A 28 -4.42 0.37 1.50
C ALA A 28 -4.30 1.73 0.77
N SER A 29 -5.19 2.04 -0.17
CA SER A 29 -5.12 3.26 -0.97
C SER A 29 -5.76 4.48 -0.30
N LEU A 30 -6.62 4.30 0.70
CA LEU A 30 -7.33 5.34 1.47
C LEU A 30 -8.22 6.32 0.69
N MET A 31 -7.95 6.55 -0.60
CA MET A 31 -8.65 7.45 -1.51
C MET A 31 -8.74 6.82 -2.92
N ILE A 32 -9.69 7.29 -3.73
CA ILE A 32 -9.79 6.86 -5.14
C ILE A 32 -8.51 7.31 -5.88
N PRO A 33 -7.75 6.38 -6.49
CA PRO A 33 -6.48 6.72 -7.13
C PRO A 33 -6.68 7.39 -8.49
N ASP A 34 -5.84 8.39 -8.79
CA ASP A 34 -5.75 9.03 -10.12
C ASP A 34 -5.22 8.08 -11.20
N ASP A 35 -4.45 7.07 -10.78
CA ASP A 35 -3.79 6.08 -11.62
C ASP A 35 -4.24 4.65 -11.28
N PRO A 36 -5.54 4.34 -11.41
CA PRO A 36 -6.13 3.10 -10.91
C PRO A 36 -5.57 1.87 -11.64
N VAL A 37 -5.35 0.79 -10.89
CA VAL A 37 -5.11 -0.57 -11.38
C VAL A 37 -6.01 -1.56 -10.65
N PHE A 38 -6.44 -2.63 -11.32
CA PHE A 38 -7.10 -3.74 -10.64
C PHE A 38 -6.09 -4.55 -9.82
N VAL A 39 -6.42 -4.79 -8.56
CA VAL A 39 -5.56 -5.57 -7.66
C VAL A 39 -5.73 -7.06 -7.95
N SER A 40 -4.63 -7.73 -8.31
CA SER A 40 -4.57 -9.16 -8.60
C SER A 40 -4.03 -9.88 -7.38
N TYR A 41 -4.92 -10.25 -6.47
CA TYR A 41 -4.56 -11.02 -5.29
C TYR A 41 -4.36 -12.50 -5.62
N ARG A 42 -3.46 -13.18 -4.90
CA ARG A 42 -3.17 -14.61 -5.09
C ARG A 42 -4.34 -15.51 -4.66
N GLN A 43 -5.04 -15.16 -3.57
CA GLN A 43 -6.07 -16.00 -2.95
C GLN A 43 -7.42 -15.28 -2.78
N PHE A 44 -7.50 -14.02 -3.18
CA PHE A 44 -8.67 -13.17 -2.94
C PHE A 44 -9.25 -12.69 -4.26
N GLU A 45 -10.54 -12.95 -4.49
CA GLU A 45 -11.15 -12.73 -5.80
C GLU A 45 -11.93 -11.42 -5.89
N GLN A 46 -12.00 -10.57 -4.86
CA GLN A 46 -12.79 -9.33 -4.99
C GLN A 46 -12.07 -8.31 -5.88
N LEU A 47 -12.86 -7.71 -6.76
CA LEU A 47 -12.43 -6.58 -7.58
C LEU A 47 -12.15 -5.37 -6.68
N ARG A 48 -10.90 -4.93 -6.66
CA ARG A 48 -10.42 -3.76 -5.92
C ARG A 48 -9.53 -2.92 -6.80
N LEU A 49 -9.47 -1.63 -6.51
CA LEU A 49 -8.58 -0.68 -7.18
C LEU A 49 -7.49 -0.18 -6.24
N MET A 50 -6.29 -0.03 -6.78
CA MET A 50 -5.14 0.55 -6.09
C MET A 50 -4.45 1.54 -7.02
N SER A 51 -3.66 2.46 -6.45
CA SER A 51 -2.76 3.31 -7.24
C SER A 51 -1.62 2.49 -7.84
N ALA A 52 -1.36 2.67 -9.14
CA ALA A 52 -0.21 2.09 -9.81
C ALA A 52 1.11 2.55 -9.16
N ASN A 53 1.22 3.84 -8.80
CA ASN A 53 2.38 4.40 -8.11
C ASN A 53 2.62 3.73 -6.76
N SER A 54 1.59 3.56 -5.93
CA SER A 54 1.72 2.86 -4.64
C SER A 54 2.23 1.42 -4.84
N LEU A 55 1.74 0.73 -5.86
CA LEU A 55 2.15 -0.63 -6.17
C LEU A 55 3.61 -0.70 -6.67
N GLN A 56 4.04 0.27 -7.46
CA GLN A 56 5.45 0.41 -7.88
C GLN A 56 6.38 0.72 -6.72
N GLU A 57 5.96 1.58 -5.78
CA GLU A 57 6.72 1.86 -4.55
C GLU A 57 6.87 0.61 -3.69
N MET A 58 5.80 -0.17 -3.53
CA MET A 58 5.86 -1.45 -2.83
C MET A 58 6.84 -2.42 -3.50
N LEU A 59 6.80 -2.55 -4.83
CA LEU A 59 7.75 -3.36 -5.59
C LEU A 59 9.20 -2.91 -5.35
N LYS A 60 9.44 -1.60 -5.39
CA LYS A 60 10.75 -1.00 -5.13
C LYS A 60 11.26 -1.35 -3.74
N GLN A 61 10.43 -1.22 -2.71
CA GLN A 61 10.80 -1.58 -1.33
C GLN A 61 11.12 -3.08 -1.17
N MET A 62 10.39 -3.96 -1.87
CA MET A 62 10.68 -5.39 -1.88
C MET A 62 12.01 -5.66 -2.58
N GLU A 63 12.30 -4.99 -3.69
CA GLU A 63 13.58 -5.13 -4.40
C GLU A 63 14.77 -4.62 -3.57
N GLU A 64 14.63 -3.47 -2.90
CA GLU A 64 15.61 -2.98 -1.92
C GLU A 64 15.88 -4.03 -0.83
N SER A 65 14.84 -4.71 -0.36
CA SER A 65 14.97 -5.80 0.63
C SER A 65 15.71 -7.01 0.05
N ARG A 66 15.44 -7.39 -1.20
CA ARG A 66 16.17 -8.49 -1.88
C ARG A 66 17.65 -8.15 -2.04
N GLN A 67 17.96 -6.91 -2.42
CA GLN A 67 19.34 -6.43 -2.54
C GLN A 67 20.07 -6.46 -1.21
N PHE A 68 19.44 -5.97 -0.12
CA PHE A 68 20.01 -6.02 1.23
C PHE A 68 20.34 -7.46 1.66
N ILE A 69 19.44 -8.41 1.42
CA ILE A 69 19.66 -9.82 1.76
C ILE A 69 20.76 -10.43 0.89
N ALA A 70 20.86 -10.05 -0.38
CA ALA A 70 21.88 -10.55 -1.30
C ALA A 70 23.28 -10.02 -0.98
N THR A 71 23.40 -8.80 -0.46
CA THR A 71 24.68 -8.19 -0.07
C THR A 71 25.16 -8.65 1.29
N ALA A 72 24.27 -8.95 2.24
CA ALA A 72 24.64 -9.31 3.60
C ALA A 72 25.64 -10.49 3.73
N PRO A 73 25.55 -11.59 2.96
CA PRO A 73 26.54 -12.67 3.00
C PRO A 73 27.94 -12.27 2.54
N GLN A 74 28.07 -11.17 1.78
CA GLN A 74 29.35 -10.67 1.27
C GLN A 74 30.04 -9.74 2.28
N ASP A 75 29.31 -9.26 3.29
CA ASP A 75 29.81 -8.39 4.33
C ASP A 75 30.59 -9.17 5.40
N LYS A 76 31.91 -9.21 5.25
CA LYS A 76 32.82 -9.83 6.23
C LYS A 76 32.88 -9.09 7.57
N SER A 77 32.50 -7.81 7.61
CA SER A 77 32.54 -6.99 8.82
C SER A 77 31.31 -7.19 9.71
N GLU A 78 30.21 -7.68 9.14
CA GLU A 78 28.88 -7.81 9.75
C GLU A 78 28.27 -6.50 10.26
N ILE A 79 28.82 -5.35 9.88
CA ILE A 79 28.32 -4.02 10.24
C ILE A 79 28.25 -3.05 9.05
N SER A 80 28.74 -3.43 7.86
CA SER A 80 28.90 -2.49 6.73
C SER A 80 27.57 -1.90 6.26
N LEU A 81 26.49 -2.69 6.33
CA LEU A 81 25.17 -2.29 5.86
C LEU A 81 24.51 -1.29 6.81
N VAL A 82 24.83 -1.33 8.10
CA VAL A 82 24.23 -0.44 9.12
C VAL A 82 25.14 0.71 9.54
N VAL A 83 26.46 0.54 9.44
CA VAL A 83 27.42 1.58 9.81
C VAL A 83 27.39 2.77 8.84
N GLN A 84 26.87 2.56 7.63
CA GLN A 84 26.70 3.60 6.61
C GLN A 84 25.36 4.35 6.71
N ASN A 85 24.42 3.86 7.53
CA ASN A 85 23.10 4.47 7.64
C ASN A 85 23.16 5.82 8.37
N ASN A 86 22.33 6.77 7.96
CA ASN A 86 22.19 8.09 8.62
C ASN A 86 21.25 8.01 9.82
N THR A 87 21.57 7.18 10.79
CA THR A 87 20.85 7.09 12.07
C THR A 87 21.11 8.36 12.89
N ILE A 88 20.11 8.80 13.67
CA ILE A 88 20.28 9.90 14.64
C ILE A 88 21.10 9.36 15.81
N ASP A 89 22.42 9.35 15.64
CA ASP A 89 23.37 8.94 16.66
C ASP A 89 23.56 10.07 17.67
N LYS A 90 23.81 9.72 18.95
CA LYS A 90 24.33 10.72 19.90
C LYS A 90 25.67 11.26 19.37
N PRO A 91 26.07 12.50 19.71
CA PRO A 91 27.31 13.08 19.19
C PRO A 91 28.57 12.22 19.38
N TYR A 92 28.68 11.49 20.50
CA TYR A 92 29.80 10.56 20.71
C TYR A 92 29.67 9.26 19.89
N GLU A 93 28.45 8.75 19.68
CA GLU A 93 28.19 7.54 18.88
C GLU A 93 28.53 7.79 17.41
N ALA A 94 28.27 9.00 16.90
CA ALA A 94 28.69 9.41 15.56
C ALA A 94 30.22 9.30 15.38
N GLU A 95 31.01 9.65 16.40
CA GLU A 95 32.46 9.51 16.35
C GLU A 95 32.91 8.03 16.48
N LEU A 96 32.23 7.22 17.31
CA LEU A 96 32.46 5.76 17.34
C LEU A 96 32.13 5.11 15.99
N LYS A 97 31.06 5.56 15.33
CA LYS A 97 30.64 5.09 14.01
C LYS A 97 31.67 5.44 12.95
N LYS A 98 32.21 6.66 12.94
CA LYS A 98 33.32 7.06 12.04
C LYS A 98 34.53 6.15 12.19
N ILE A 99 34.87 5.77 13.42
CA ILE A 99 35.96 4.81 13.69
C ILE A 99 35.67 3.47 13.00
N LEU A 100 34.47 2.93 13.20
CA LEU A 100 34.07 1.65 12.62
C LEU A 100 33.98 1.71 11.09
N GLN A 101 33.52 2.83 10.52
CA GLN A 101 33.51 3.06 9.07
C GLN A 101 34.92 2.96 8.45
N VAL A 102 35.93 3.53 9.12
CA VAL A 102 37.33 3.41 8.67
C VAL A 102 37.78 1.96 8.66
N LEU A 103 37.50 1.21 9.74
CA LEU A 103 37.90 -0.19 9.82
C LEU A 103 37.20 -1.07 8.78
N VAL A 104 35.93 -0.78 8.45
CA VAL A 104 35.19 -1.45 7.38
C VAL A 104 35.76 -1.11 6.01
N ALA A 105 36.09 0.17 5.76
CA ALA A 105 36.68 0.62 4.50
C ALA A 105 38.08 0.04 4.24
N GLU A 106 38.83 -0.26 5.31
CA GLU A 106 40.12 -0.97 5.24
C GLU A 106 39.95 -2.47 4.91
N GLY A 107 38.72 -2.99 4.84
CA GLY A 107 38.42 -4.37 4.47
C GLY A 107 38.57 -5.38 5.61
N ASN A 108 38.59 -4.90 6.86
CA ASN A 108 38.71 -5.76 8.03
C ASN A 108 37.47 -6.63 8.22
N ASP A 109 37.66 -7.90 8.58
CA ASP A 109 36.57 -8.78 8.98
C ASP A 109 36.11 -8.52 10.43
N ARG A 110 34.99 -9.12 10.83
CA ARG A 110 34.42 -8.99 12.17
C ARG A 110 35.42 -9.28 13.29
N ALA A 111 36.25 -10.32 13.15
CA ALA A 111 37.21 -10.71 14.17
C ALA A 111 38.34 -9.67 14.30
N GLN A 112 38.85 -9.18 13.17
CA GLN A 112 39.85 -8.11 13.11
C GLN A 112 39.30 -6.82 13.72
N ILE A 113 38.09 -6.42 13.36
CA ILE A 113 37.44 -5.21 13.92
C ILE A 113 37.28 -5.35 15.44
N ARG A 114 36.79 -6.50 15.93
CA ARG A 114 36.61 -6.76 17.36
C ARG A 114 37.94 -6.72 18.12
N MET A 115 38.99 -7.33 17.57
CA MET A 115 40.33 -7.29 18.16
C MET A 115 40.86 -5.86 18.25
N THR A 116 40.78 -5.10 17.16
CA THR A 116 41.21 -3.70 17.11
C THR A 116 40.44 -2.83 18.10
N CYS A 117 39.11 -2.95 18.13
CA CYS A 117 38.27 -2.22 19.10
C CYS A 117 38.65 -2.55 20.55
N SER A 118 38.89 -3.83 20.85
CA SER A 118 39.26 -4.28 22.19
C SER A 118 40.66 -3.80 22.60
N ALA A 119 41.63 -3.86 21.68
CA ALA A 119 42.99 -3.40 21.92
C ALA A 119 43.03 -1.88 22.16
N ILE A 120 42.34 -1.10 21.32
CA ILE A 120 42.22 0.34 21.48
C ILE A 120 41.54 0.68 22.81
N ASN A 121 40.42 0.01 23.12
CA ASN A 121 39.69 0.28 24.35
C ASN A 121 40.47 -0.08 25.62
N GLY A 122 41.03 -1.28 25.69
CA GLY A 122 41.83 -1.72 26.83
C GLY A 122 43.07 -0.84 27.02
N GLY A 123 43.74 -0.51 25.92
CA GLY A 123 44.92 0.35 25.94
C GLY A 123 44.61 1.77 26.42
N LEU A 124 43.55 2.41 25.93
CA LEU A 124 43.19 3.77 26.36
C LEU A 124 42.68 3.81 27.80
N ILE A 125 41.95 2.78 28.26
CA ILE A 125 41.59 2.64 29.68
C ILE A 125 42.86 2.54 30.54
N MET A 126 43.82 1.71 30.13
CA MET A 126 45.10 1.57 30.85
C MET A 126 45.87 2.88 30.87
N ALA A 127 45.97 3.59 29.74
CA ALA A 127 46.58 4.92 29.68
C ALA A 127 45.89 5.92 30.62
N HIS A 128 44.56 5.92 30.65
CA HIS A 128 43.79 6.78 31.55
C HIS A 128 44.04 6.47 33.03
N MET A 129 44.15 5.19 33.40
CA MET A 129 44.44 4.77 34.77
C MET A 129 45.85 5.18 35.22
N VAL A 130 46.84 5.06 34.32
CA VAL A 130 48.25 5.37 34.61
C VAL A 130 48.52 6.88 34.55
N ALA A 131 47.76 7.65 33.77
CA ALA A 131 47.98 9.09 33.58
C ALA A 131 47.99 9.91 34.88
N LYS A 132 47.29 9.47 35.92
CA LYS A 132 47.30 10.15 37.23
C LYS A 132 48.60 9.96 38.02
N GLN A 133 49.37 8.94 37.71
CA GLN A 133 50.59 8.55 38.44
C GLN A 133 51.85 8.78 37.60
N ASN A 134 51.75 8.63 36.28
CA ASN A 134 52.86 8.78 35.35
C ASN A 134 52.35 9.15 33.95
N GLU A 135 52.44 10.43 33.60
CA GLU A 135 51.97 10.97 32.32
C GLU A 135 52.81 10.50 31.13
N GLU A 136 54.13 10.33 31.31
CA GLU A 136 55.02 9.80 30.28
C GLU A 136 54.67 8.35 29.92
N ALA A 137 54.38 7.52 30.93
CA ALA A 137 53.94 6.15 30.72
C ALA A 137 52.58 6.08 30.00
N ALA A 138 51.62 6.95 30.36
CA ALA A 138 50.35 7.04 29.65
C ALA A 138 50.53 7.46 28.19
N THR A 139 51.42 8.41 27.91
CA THR A 139 51.75 8.85 26.56
C THR A 139 52.41 7.75 25.73
N ALA A 140 53.32 6.97 26.34
CA ALA A 140 53.94 5.81 25.69
C ALA A 140 52.89 4.73 25.33
N ILE A 141 51.94 4.46 26.22
CA ILE A 141 50.83 3.52 25.95
C ILE A 141 49.97 4.02 24.77
N ILE A 142 49.59 5.30 24.76
CA ILE A 142 48.80 5.89 23.66
C ILE A 142 49.56 5.78 22.32
N ASN A 143 50.86 6.08 22.31
CA ASN A 143 51.69 5.96 21.11
C ASN A 143 51.81 4.52 20.61
N ASN A 144 51.90 3.54 21.50
CA ASN A 144 51.89 2.13 21.12
C ASN A 144 50.55 1.71 20.52
N ILE A 145 49.42 2.18 21.07
CA ILE A 145 48.09 1.88 20.52
C ILE A 145 47.92 2.51 19.13
N LYS A 146 48.48 3.70 18.89
CA LYS A 146 48.51 4.36 17.57
C LYS A 146 49.32 3.61 16.52
N GLN A 147 50.18 2.66 16.91
CA GLN A 147 50.88 1.78 15.98
C GLN A 147 50.06 0.52 15.65
N ILE A 148 49.18 0.10 16.56
CA ILE A 148 48.33 -1.09 16.42
C ILE A 148 47.02 -0.75 15.70
N GLY A 149 46.48 0.45 15.95
CA GLY A 149 45.29 0.98 15.31
C GLY A 149 45.59 2.19 14.44
N ASN A 150 44.64 2.58 13.60
CA ASN A 150 44.74 3.81 12.81
C ASN A 150 44.89 5.03 13.74
N LYS A 151 45.95 5.84 13.56
CA LYS A 151 46.24 7.01 14.42
C LYS A 151 45.03 7.92 14.62
N ASN A 152 44.26 8.16 13.57
CA ASN A 152 43.08 9.02 13.61
C ASN A 152 41.95 8.42 14.46
N VAL A 153 41.82 7.09 14.43
CA VAL A 153 40.85 6.35 15.25
C VAL A 153 41.19 6.47 16.74
N VAL A 154 42.47 6.28 17.09
CA VAL A 154 42.94 6.34 18.48
C VAL A 154 42.80 7.76 19.04
N ASP A 155 43.17 8.77 18.26
CA ASP A 155 43.03 10.18 18.64
C ASP A 155 41.55 10.60 18.79
N GLY A 156 40.66 10.12 17.92
CA GLY A 156 39.23 10.36 18.01
C GLY A 156 38.63 9.74 19.28
N TYR A 157 38.90 8.46 19.55
CA TYR A 157 38.36 7.78 20.73
C TYR A 157 38.94 8.31 22.05
N TRP A 158 40.21 8.71 22.06
CA TRP A 158 40.82 9.35 23.23
C TRP A 158 40.14 10.67 23.59
N LYS A 159 39.83 11.52 22.61
CA LYS A 159 39.07 12.75 22.83
C LYS A 159 37.71 12.46 23.45
N ILE A 160 37.00 11.45 22.96
CA ILE A 160 35.70 11.04 23.51
C ILE A 160 35.85 10.63 24.99
N LEU A 161 36.84 9.81 25.33
CA LEU A 161 37.06 9.36 26.71
C LEU A 161 37.43 10.49 27.67
N GLN A 162 38.04 11.57 27.17
CA GLN A 162 38.36 12.77 27.94
C GLN A 162 37.18 13.74 28.09
N SER A 163 36.31 13.83 27.07
CA SER A 163 35.22 14.82 27.01
C SER A 163 33.86 14.30 27.46
N SER A 164 33.68 12.97 27.56
CA SER A 164 32.40 12.37 27.88
C SER A 164 32.02 12.58 29.35
N ASP A 165 30.90 13.25 29.57
CA ASP A 165 30.20 13.26 30.85
C ASP A 165 29.72 11.83 31.13
N LYS A 166 30.47 11.10 31.97
CA LYS A 166 30.30 9.65 32.23
C LYS A 166 28.97 9.32 32.93
N THR A 167 28.14 10.31 33.20
CA THR A 167 26.86 10.20 33.91
C THR A 167 25.69 9.75 33.04
N SER A 168 25.82 9.67 31.71
CA SER A 168 24.69 9.40 30.79
C SER A 168 24.94 8.27 29.77
N GLY A 169 24.90 7.00 30.22
CA GLY A 169 24.76 5.85 29.31
C GLY A 169 25.82 5.75 28.20
N PHE A 170 27.04 6.20 28.48
CA PHE A 170 28.17 6.15 27.57
C PHE A 170 28.50 4.70 27.17
N LYS A 171 28.72 4.47 25.88
CA LYS A 171 29.07 3.16 25.33
C LYS A 171 30.55 3.13 24.93
N LEU A 172 31.24 2.08 25.34
CA LEU A 172 32.62 1.82 24.89
C LEU A 172 32.60 1.35 23.43
N LEU A 173 33.70 1.58 22.70
CA LEU A 173 33.82 1.20 21.29
C LEU A 173 33.47 -0.29 21.03
N PRO A 174 33.95 -1.28 21.82
CA PRO A 174 33.52 -2.67 21.64
C PRO A 174 32.03 -2.89 21.90
N GLN A 175 31.41 -2.15 22.83
CA GLN A 175 29.98 -2.28 23.11
C GLN A 175 29.14 -1.74 21.95
N TYR A 176 29.54 -0.60 21.39
CA TYR A 176 28.88 -0.02 20.22
C TYR A 176 29.04 -0.89 18.97
N LEU A 177 30.19 -1.55 18.80
CA LEU A 177 30.38 -2.57 17.75
C LEU A 177 29.36 -3.71 17.87
N GLU A 178 29.19 -4.30 19.06
CA GLU A 178 28.22 -5.39 19.24
C GLU A 178 26.77 -4.96 19.00
N GLU A 179 26.45 -3.70 19.32
CA GLU A 179 25.15 -3.11 19.02
C GLU A 179 24.91 -3.01 17.51
N LEU A 180 25.88 -2.53 16.74
CA LEU A 180 25.77 -2.49 15.27
C LEU A 180 25.68 -3.89 14.66
N ILE A 181 26.44 -4.87 15.15
CA ILE A 181 26.33 -6.27 14.70
C ILE A 181 24.90 -6.78 14.94
N THR A 182 24.36 -6.52 16.13
CA THR A 182 22.99 -6.90 16.49
C THR A 182 21.98 -6.19 15.60
N GLN A 183 22.17 -4.89 15.35
CA GLN A 183 21.30 -4.10 14.49
C GLN A 183 21.28 -4.66 13.06
N GLN A 184 22.43 -4.97 12.47
CA GLN A 184 22.48 -5.55 11.12
C GLN A 184 21.79 -6.92 11.07
N ALA A 185 21.97 -7.76 12.10
CA ALA A 185 21.29 -9.05 12.17
C ALA A 185 19.76 -8.90 12.26
N VAL A 186 19.28 -7.95 13.08
CA VAL A 186 17.85 -7.63 13.21
C VAL A 186 17.28 -7.06 11.91
N GLU A 187 18.00 -6.15 11.26
CA GLU A 187 17.60 -5.55 9.99
C GLU A 187 17.56 -6.59 8.86
N LEU A 188 18.55 -7.48 8.78
CA LEU A 188 18.56 -8.60 7.85
C LEU A 188 17.35 -9.53 8.04
N GLU A 189 17.03 -9.88 9.29
CA GLU A 189 15.87 -10.71 9.58
C GLU A 189 14.55 -10.00 9.28
N SER A 190 14.48 -8.69 9.52
CA SER A 190 13.34 -7.84 9.14
C SER A 190 13.13 -7.84 7.62
N HIS A 191 14.20 -7.67 6.83
CA HIS A 191 14.11 -7.75 5.36
C HIS A 191 13.68 -9.13 4.88
N ARG A 192 14.16 -10.23 5.49
CA ARG A 192 13.71 -11.59 5.15
C ARG A 192 12.22 -11.77 5.41
N LYS A 193 11.72 -11.28 6.55
CA LYS A 193 10.30 -11.36 6.91
C LYS A 193 9.41 -10.53 5.98
N LYS A 194 9.88 -9.38 5.46
CA LYS A 194 9.14 -8.58 4.48
C LYS A 194 8.89 -9.33 3.18
N LEU A 195 9.79 -10.26 2.82
CA LEU A 195 9.71 -11.06 1.60
C LEU A 195 8.99 -12.39 1.79
N ARG A 196 8.24 -12.55 2.87
CA ARG A 196 7.45 -13.74 3.16
C ARG A 196 6.01 -13.38 3.47
N ASP A 197 5.09 -14.16 2.92
CA ASP A 197 3.69 -14.08 3.29
C ASP A 197 3.42 -14.68 4.67
N ASP A 198 2.17 -14.60 5.12
CA ASP A 198 1.77 -15.06 6.45
C ASP A 198 1.78 -16.60 6.57
N ASP A 199 1.77 -17.32 5.44
CA ASP A 199 1.93 -18.79 5.38
C ASP A 199 3.42 -19.19 5.41
N GLY A 200 4.34 -18.23 5.27
CA GLY A 200 5.78 -18.41 5.30
C GLY A 200 6.41 -18.68 3.94
N GLU A 201 5.65 -18.55 2.85
CA GLU A 201 6.14 -18.71 1.48
C GLU A 201 6.88 -17.44 1.03
N ASP A 202 7.98 -17.64 0.30
CA ASP A 202 8.78 -16.52 -0.22
C ASP A 202 8.04 -15.82 -1.38
N LEU A 203 8.05 -14.48 -1.38
CA LEU A 203 7.47 -13.68 -2.46
C LEU A 203 8.34 -13.74 -3.71
N THR A 204 7.71 -13.96 -4.87
CA THR A 204 8.40 -13.80 -6.16
C THR A 204 8.75 -12.32 -6.42
N LYS A 205 9.56 -12.05 -7.46
CA LYS A 205 9.98 -10.68 -7.80
C LYS A 205 8.83 -9.76 -8.21
N GLU A 206 7.72 -10.35 -8.65
CA GLU A 206 6.55 -9.64 -9.15
C GLU A 206 5.46 -9.51 -8.07
N GLU A 207 5.72 -9.98 -6.86
CA GLU A 207 4.75 -10.00 -5.79
C GLU A 207 5.12 -9.04 -4.67
N VAL A 208 4.07 -8.47 -4.07
CA VAL A 208 4.13 -7.61 -2.89
C VAL A 208 3.06 -8.03 -1.90
N ILE A 209 3.17 -7.57 -0.65
CA ILE A 209 2.15 -7.80 0.38
C ILE A 209 1.36 -6.51 0.58
N CYS A 210 0.03 -6.61 0.53
CA CYS A 210 -0.84 -5.51 0.92
C CYS A 210 -0.60 -5.18 2.41
N PRO A 211 -0.30 -3.92 2.77
CA PRO A 211 0.09 -3.56 4.12
C PRO A 211 -1.04 -3.75 5.16
N LEU A 212 -2.31 -3.63 4.73
CA LEU A 212 -3.45 -3.74 5.64
C LEU A 212 -4.04 -5.14 5.71
N THR A 213 -4.26 -5.78 4.56
CA THR A 213 -4.91 -7.10 4.51
C THR A 213 -3.91 -8.24 4.64
N ARG A 214 -2.60 -7.95 4.49
CA ARG A 214 -1.50 -8.92 4.43
C ARG A 214 -1.60 -9.92 3.27
N GLN A 215 -2.55 -9.74 2.36
CA GLN A 215 -2.72 -10.58 1.18
C GLN A 215 -1.62 -10.32 0.15
N VAL A 216 -1.21 -11.36 -0.57
CA VAL A 216 -0.20 -11.28 -1.63
C VAL A 216 -0.84 -10.76 -2.91
N ILE A 217 -0.24 -9.71 -3.49
CA ILE A 217 -0.64 -9.09 -4.75
C ILE A 217 0.40 -9.43 -5.81
N ASN A 218 -0.04 -9.91 -6.97
CA ASN A 218 0.76 -9.96 -8.18
C ASN A 218 0.79 -8.56 -8.80
N ALA A 219 1.87 -7.83 -8.54
CA ALA A 219 2.01 -6.44 -8.94
C ALA A 219 2.14 -6.30 -10.46
N SER A 220 2.84 -7.22 -11.13
CA SER A 220 3.01 -7.20 -12.59
C SER A 220 1.66 -7.30 -13.31
N ASN A 221 0.83 -8.27 -12.92
CA ASN A 221 -0.50 -8.46 -13.47
C ASN A 221 -1.38 -7.23 -13.19
N SER A 222 -1.34 -6.70 -11.97
CA SER A 222 -2.09 -5.51 -11.60
C SER A 222 -1.71 -4.29 -12.44
N LEU A 223 -0.42 -3.98 -12.54
CA LEU A 223 0.08 -2.83 -13.31
C LEU A 223 -0.32 -2.90 -14.79
N ALA A 224 -0.35 -4.11 -15.37
CA ALA A 224 -0.80 -4.30 -16.76
C ALA A 224 -2.26 -3.91 -17.00
N THR A 225 -3.08 -3.82 -15.95
CA THR A 225 -4.50 -3.48 -16.07
C THR A 225 -4.81 -1.98 -16.07
N GLN A 226 -3.81 -1.11 -15.88
CA GLN A 226 -4.01 0.33 -15.72
C GLN A 226 -4.96 0.95 -16.78
N PRO A 227 -4.79 0.70 -18.10
CA PRO A 227 -5.67 1.32 -19.10
C PRO A 227 -7.14 0.90 -18.95
N LEU A 228 -7.38 -0.37 -18.62
CA LEU A 228 -8.72 -0.91 -18.42
C LEU A 228 -9.33 -0.39 -17.11
N ALA A 229 -8.54 -0.31 -16.04
CA ALA A 229 -8.99 0.22 -14.76
C ALA A 229 -9.34 1.71 -14.84
N THR A 230 -8.60 2.51 -15.61
CA THR A 230 -8.95 3.91 -15.89
C THR A 230 -10.29 4.02 -16.59
N GLN A 231 -10.52 3.23 -17.65
CA GLN A 231 -11.80 3.22 -18.37
C GLN A 231 -12.96 2.75 -17.49
N PHE A 232 -12.73 1.73 -16.66
CA PHE A 232 -13.69 1.23 -15.70
C PHE A 232 -14.11 2.30 -14.69
N MET A 233 -13.16 3.05 -14.14
CA MET A 233 -13.43 4.17 -13.24
C MET A 233 -14.23 5.29 -13.91
N MET A 234 -13.89 5.63 -15.15
CA MET A 234 -14.65 6.63 -15.92
C MET A 234 -16.12 6.22 -16.11
N LEU A 235 -16.39 4.92 -16.34
CA LEU A 235 -17.77 4.42 -16.41
C LEU A 235 -18.49 4.52 -15.06
N ILE A 236 -17.82 4.22 -13.96
CA ILE A 236 -18.40 4.37 -12.62
C ILE A 236 -18.74 5.83 -12.32
N VAL A 237 -17.83 6.75 -12.64
CA VAL A 237 -18.06 8.20 -12.50
C VAL A 237 -19.28 8.63 -13.32
N ALA A 238 -19.39 8.17 -14.58
CA ALA A 238 -20.55 8.47 -15.42
C ALA A 238 -21.86 7.93 -14.81
N LEU A 239 -21.87 6.68 -14.33
CA LEU A 239 -23.04 6.08 -13.68
C LEU A 239 -23.43 6.81 -12.39
N ALA A 240 -22.44 7.18 -11.56
CA ALA A 240 -22.67 7.93 -10.33
C ALA A 240 -23.25 9.33 -10.59
N HIS A 241 -22.77 10.02 -11.64
CA HIS A 241 -23.34 11.29 -12.07
C HIS A 241 -24.79 11.16 -12.56
N LEU A 242 -25.10 10.14 -13.37
CA LEU A 242 -26.47 9.88 -13.84
C LEU A 242 -27.41 9.53 -12.68
N ALA A 243 -26.92 8.79 -11.69
CA ALA A 243 -27.66 8.44 -10.48
C ALA A 243 -27.73 9.58 -9.45
N LYS A 244 -27.05 10.71 -9.70
CA LYS A 244 -26.96 11.86 -8.79
C LYS A 244 -26.49 11.49 -7.39
N ILE A 245 -25.45 10.66 -7.31
CA ILE A 245 -24.83 10.28 -6.05
C ILE A 245 -24.10 11.48 -5.46
N GLU A 246 -24.41 11.81 -4.21
CA GLU A 246 -23.68 12.80 -3.42
C GLU A 246 -22.64 12.06 -2.56
N ASN A 247 -21.38 12.03 -3.01
CA ASN A 247 -20.30 11.35 -2.31
C ASN A 247 -19.06 12.25 -2.28
N SER A 248 -18.64 12.66 -1.07
CA SER A 248 -17.55 13.62 -0.90
C SER A 248 -16.20 13.12 -1.43
N GLU A 249 -15.92 11.82 -1.34
CA GLU A 249 -14.66 11.24 -1.85
C GLU A 249 -14.64 11.22 -3.38
N LEU A 250 -15.78 10.89 -4.00
CA LEU A 250 -15.95 10.94 -5.45
C LEU A 250 -15.88 12.38 -5.96
N ASP A 251 -16.53 13.32 -5.28
CA ASP A 251 -16.49 14.75 -5.64
C ASP A 251 -15.08 15.33 -5.51
N GLU A 252 -14.35 14.97 -4.44
CA GLU A 252 -12.94 15.33 -4.25
C GLU A 252 -12.08 14.75 -5.38
N PHE A 253 -12.21 13.46 -5.68
CA PHE A 253 -11.51 12.81 -6.79
C PHE A 253 -11.80 13.49 -8.14
N ILE A 254 -13.05 13.82 -8.45
CA ILE A 254 -13.40 14.51 -9.70
C ILE A 254 -12.76 15.90 -9.74
N SER A 255 -12.71 16.59 -8.60
CA SER A 255 -12.13 17.93 -8.50
C SER A 255 -10.61 17.99 -8.74
N THR A 256 -9.90 16.86 -8.55
CA THR A 256 -8.46 16.75 -8.86
C THR A 256 -8.18 16.44 -10.34
N GLN A 257 -9.20 16.03 -11.11
CA GLN A 257 -9.05 15.73 -12.53
C GLN A 257 -9.07 16.97 -13.42
N ASP A 258 -8.76 16.78 -14.71
CA ASP A 258 -8.96 17.79 -15.74
C ASP A 258 -10.40 18.33 -15.73
N ASN A 259 -10.57 19.63 -16.00
CA ASN A 259 -11.89 20.29 -16.08
C ASN A 259 -12.92 19.59 -17.00
N ASP A 260 -12.44 18.83 -18.00
CA ASP A 260 -13.28 18.13 -18.98
C ASP A 260 -13.48 16.63 -18.67
N TYR A 261 -12.98 16.16 -17.52
CA TYR A 261 -12.98 14.73 -17.15
C TYR A 261 -14.37 14.11 -17.16
N VAL A 262 -15.37 14.81 -16.60
CA VAL A 262 -16.76 14.34 -16.58
C VAL A 262 -17.33 14.16 -17.99
N ASN A 263 -17.01 15.07 -18.92
CA ASN A 263 -17.43 14.91 -20.32
C ASN A 263 -16.75 13.71 -20.97
N LYS A 264 -15.45 13.50 -20.75
CA LYS A 264 -14.73 12.29 -21.21
C LYS A 264 -15.37 11.01 -20.68
N CYS A 265 -15.85 11.01 -19.43
CA CYS A 265 -16.57 9.87 -18.84
C CYS A 265 -17.88 9.58 -19.60
N PHE A 266 -18.65 10.61 -19.95
CA PHE A 266 -19.86 10.46 -20.76
C PHE A 266 -19.58 10.05 -22.21
N GLU A 267 -18.49 10.53 -22.81
CA GLU A 267 -18.05 10.07 -24.14
C GLU A 267 -17.71 8.58 -24.13
N LEU A 268 -16.99 8.12 -23.09
CA LEU A 268 -16.68 6.70 -22.92
C LEU A 268 -17.95 5.87 -22.70
N LEU A 269 -18.89 6.35 -21.89
CA LEU A 269 -20.19 5.69 -21.74
C LEU A 269 -20.92 5.57 -23.08
N GLN A 270 -20.88 6.62 -23.91
CA GLN A 270 -21.49 6.58 -25.24
C GLN A 270 -20.82 5.56 -26.17
N GLN A 271 -19.49 5.44 -26.12
CA GLN A 271 -18.77 4.41 -26.87
C GLN A 271 -19.16 3.02 -26.39
N TYR A 272 -19.22 2.84 -25.07
CA TYR A 272 -19.57 1.58 -24.45
C TYR A 272 -20.98 1.09 -24.81
N VAL A 273 -22.00 1.96 -24.77
CA VAL A 273 -23.37 1.54 -25.13
C VAL A 273 -23.55 1.19 -26.60
N LYS A 274 -22.69 1.72 -27.49
CA LYS A 274 -22.68 1.39 -28.92
C LYS A 274 -22.03 0.03 -29.19
N ASP A 275 -20.93 -0.25 -28.50
CA ASP A 275 -20.19 -1.49 -28.66
C ASP A 275 -19.48 -1.89 -27.34
N PRO A 276 -20.16 -2.62 -26.45
CA PRO A 276 -19.62 -3.01 -25.15
C PRO A 276 -18.33 -3.84 -25.26
N LYS A 277 -18.13 -4.55 -26.38
CA LYS A 277 -16.98 -5.44 -26.59
C LYS A 277 -15.67 -4.68 -26.81
N GLN A 278 -15.71 -3.37 -27.05
CA GLN A 278 -14.50 -2.56 -27.22
C GLN A 278 -13.71 -2.41 -25.93
N LEU A 279 -14.39 -2.34 -24.79
CA LEU A 279 -13.75 -2.35 -23.48
C LEU A 279 -13.67 -3.82 -23.08
N ALA A 280 -12.52 -4.45 -23.29
CA ALA A 280 -12.29 -5.89 -23.08
C ALA A 280 -12.29 -6.26 -21.58
N PHE A 281 -13.39 -5.99 -20.89
CA PHE A 281 -13.59 -6.32 -19.49
C PHE A 281 -13.73 -7.82 -19.27
N THR A 282 -13.24 -8.29 -18.13
CA THR A 282 -13.46 -9.66 -17.67
C THR A 282 -14.93 -9.88 -17.30
N GLU A 283 -15.36 -11.13 -17.22
CA GLU A 283 -16.74 -11.46 -16.81
C GLU A 283 -17.10 -10.83 -15.46
N GLN A 284 -16.17 -10.85 -14.51
CA GLN A 284 -16.36 -10.24 -13.20
C GLN A 284 -16.50 -8.71 -13.27
N GLN A 285 -15.67 -8.03 -14.07
CA GLN A 285 -15.76 -6.58 -14.28
C GLN A 285 -17.08 -6.21 -14.96
N GLN A 286 -17.51 -7.03 -15.92
CA GLN A 286 -18.76 -6.84 -16.64
C GLN A 286 -19.97 -7.05 -15.73
N GLU A 287 -19.97 -8.10 -14.91
CA GLU A 287 -20.99 -8.36 -13.91
C GLU A 287 -21.08 -7.20 -12.92
N PHE A 288 -19.93 -6.68 -12.49
CA PHE A 288 -19.85 -5.54 -11.57
C PHE A 288 -20.49 -4.27 -12.15
N ILE A 289 -20.07 -3.83 -13.34
CA ILE A 289 -20.65 -2.64 -13.99
C ILE A 289 -22.16 -2.83 -14.24
N ASN A 290 -22.60 -4.05 -14.54
CA ASN A 290 -24.01 -4.38 -14.74
C ASN A 290 -24.83 -4.23 -13.44
N GLN A 291 -24.27 -4.64 -12.29
CA GLN A 291 -24.89 -4.44 -10.97
C GLN A 291 -25.05 -2.95 -10.64
N LEU A 292 -24.13 -2.11 -11.11
CA LEU A 292 -24.21 -0.64 -10.96
C LEU A 292 -25.25 0.03 -11.88
N GLY A 293 -26.02 -0.74 -12.65
CA GLY A 293 -27.10 -0.21 -13.47
C GLY A 293 -26.76 -0.02 -14.95
N MET A 294 -25.58 -0.47 -15.42
CA MET A 294 -25.25 -0.40 -16.84
C MET A 294 -26.25 -1.13 -17.74
N ASN A 295 -26.83 -2.24 -17.27
CA ASN A 295 -27.90 -2.93 -17.98
C ASN A 295 -29.13 -2.02 -18.21
N LYS A 296 -29.47 -1.17 -17.23
CA LYS A 296 -30.57 -0.19 -17.37
C LYS A 296 -30.22 0.89 -18.39
N VAL A 297 -28.98 1.38 -18.36
CA VAL A 297 -28.48 2.34 -19.35
C VAL A 297 -28.58 1.76 -20.77
N LEU A 298 -28.13 0.52 -20.98
CA LEU A 298 -28.21 -0.16 -22.26
C LEU A 298 -29.66 -0.35 -22.74
N GLN A 299 -30.57 -0.74 -21.85
CA GLN A 299 -31.99 -0.89 -22.19
C GLN A 299 -32.62 0.45 -22.60
N GLN A 300 -32.39 1.51 -21.83
CA GLN A 300 -32.94 2.84 -22.10
C GLN A 300 -32.34 3.45 -23.38
N TRP A 301 -31.05 3.20 -23.65
CA TRP A 301 -30.41 3.56 -24.91
C TRP A 301 -31.06 2.86 -26.12
N GLN A 302 -31.30 1.55 -26.03
CA GLN A 302 -31.95 0.78 -27.09
C GLN A 302 -33.36 1.33 -27.38
N MET A 303 -34.16 1.59 -26.34
CA MET A 303 -35.50 2.19 -26.50
C MET A 303 -35.44 3.55 -27.20
N HIS A 304 -34.46 4.39 -26.86
CA HIS A 304 -34.24 5.68 -27.54
C HIS A 304 -33.84 5.52 -29.02
N SER A 305 -32.90 4.64 -29.33
CA SER A 305 -32.46 4.41 -30.72
C SER A 305 -33.58 3.89 -31.62
N VAL A 306 -34.48 3.06 -31.07
CA VAL A 306 -35.64 2.54 -31.80
C VAL A 306 -36.65 3.66 -32.06
N ASN A 307 -36.91 4.52 -31.07
CA ASN A 307 -37.84 5.65 -31.21
C ASN A 307 -37.33 6.72 -32.19
N GLU A 308 -36.02 7.00 -32.21
CA GLU A 308 -35.42 7.92 -33.21
C GLU A 308 -35.51 7.35 -34.63
N HIS A 309 -35.31 6.05 -34.83
CA HIS A 309 -35.47 5.41 -36.14
C HIS A 309 -36.94 5.30 -36.58
N SER A 310 -37.88 5.17 -35.64
CA SER A 310 -39.31 5.16 -35.95
C SER A 310 -39.88 6.55 -36.24
N ALA A 311 -39.35 7.61 -35.63
CA ALA A 311 -39.74 8.99 -35.93
C ALA A 311 -39.30 9.45 -37.33
N VAL A 312 -38.12 9.01 -37.80
CA VAL A 312 -37.63 9.30 -39.16
C VAL A 312 -38.44 8.56 -40.24
N ALA A 313 -39.06 7.42 -39.90
CA ALA A 313 -39.88 6.65 -40.85
C ALA A 313 -41.30 7.22 -41.10
N ILE A 314 -41.74 8.22 -40.33
CA ILE A 314 -43.12 8.75 -40.38
C ILE A 314 -43.22 10.08 -41.16
N GLU A 315 -42.10 10.76 -41.46
CA GLU A 315 -42.15 12.03 -42.23
C GLU A 315 -42.29 11.88 -43.76
N ASP A 316 -42.23 10.66 -44.31
CA ASP A 316 -42.28 10.42 -45.77
C ASP A 316 -43.52 9.65 -46.27
N LYS A 317 -44.67 9.75 -45.59
CA LYS A 317 -45.94 9.25 -46.15
C LYS A 317 -47.09 10.24 -46.02
N GLU A 318 -47.33 10.97 -47.11
CA GLU A 318 -48.65 11.53 -47.42
C GLU A 318 -49.73 10.43 -47.30
N PRO A 319 -50.87 10.69 -46.64
CA PRO A 319 -51.97 9.73 -46.61
C PRO A 319 -52.84 9.94 -47.85
N SER A 320 -52.70 9.05 -48.83
CA SER A 320 -53.74 8.84 -49.82
C SER A 320 -54.64 7.67 -49.40
N LYS A 321 -55.93 8.02 -49.23
CA LYS A 321 -57.14 7.21 -49.33
C LYS A 321 -57.43 6.08 -48.31
N GLN A 322 -58.57 6.31 -47.66
CA GLN A 322 -59.57 5.39 -47.14
C GLN A 322 -59.57 3.98 -47.76
N GLU A 323 -59.65 2.97 -46.90
CA GLU A 323 -60.67 1.93 -46.99
C GLU A 323 -60.98 1.35 -45.61
N SER A 324 -62.25 0.98 -45.45
CA SER A 324 -62.94 0.55 -44.25
C SER A 324 -62.66 -0.91 -43.87
N ILE A 325 -62.88 -1.27 -42.59
CA ILE A 325 -63.85 -2.31 -42.13
C ILE A 325 -63.62 -2.74 -40.65
N SER A 326 -64.73 -2.63 -39.89
CA SER A 326 -65.23 -3.35 -38.70
C SER A 326 -64.37 -3.69 -37.45
N LEU A 327 -64.79 -3.05 -36.34
CA LEU A 327 -65.31 -3.63 -35.08
C LEU A 327 -64.93 -5.07 -34.68
N GLY A 328 -64.30 -5.20 -33.51
CA GLY A 328 -64.20 -6.44 -32.75
C GLY A 328 -63.68 -6.25 -31.33
N VAL A 329 -64.62 -6.01 -30.41
CA VAL A 329 -64.67 -6.44 -28.98
C VAL A 329 -63.56 -5.98 -28.01
N VAL A 330 -64.03 -5.24 -27.02
CA VAL A 330 -63.42 -4.93 -25.72
C VAL A 330 -63.57 -6.14 -24.80
N GLU A 331 -62.50 -6.52 -24.10
CA GLU A 331 -62.61 -7.09 -22.75
C GLU A 331 -61.36 -6.71 -21.95
N ASP A 332 -61.60 -5.94 -20.89
CA ASP A 332 -60.69 -5.69 -19.77
C ASP A 332 -60.36 -6.99 -19.03
N ILE A 333 -59.21 -7.07 -18.37
CA ILE A 333 -59.11 -7.44 -16.94
C ILE A 333 -57.69 -7.20 -16.43
N GLU A 334 -57.68 -6.63 -15.22
CA GLU A 334 -56.60 -6.11 -14.40
C GLU A 334 -55.56 -7.13 -13.95
N SER A 335 -54.41 -6.53 -13.65
CA SER A 335 -53.34 -6.93 -12.73
C SER A 335 -53.80 -7.33 -11.33
N ASP A 336 -53.10 -8.30 -10.71
CA ASP A 336 -52.45 -8.17 -9.40
C ASP A 336 -51.85 -9.54 -9.00
N SER A 337 -50.54 -9.68 -8.85
CA SER A 337 -49.66 -9.23 -7.75
C SER A 337 -49.66 -10.13 -6.51
N ALA A 338 -48.46 -10.28 -5.95
CA ALA A 338 -48.11 -10.46 -4.53
C ALA A 338 -47.25 -11.69 -4.20
N GLU A 339 -45.95 -11.58 -4.50
CA GLU A 339 -44.92 -12.08 -3.58
C GLU A 339 -44.78 -11.12 -2.39
N LYS A 340 -44.61 -11.68 -1.19
CA LYS A 340 -44.32 -10.97 0.06
C LYS A 340 -43.13 -11.64 0.76
N PRO A 341 -42.43 -10.95 1.68
CA PRO A 341 -41.01 -10.62 1.49
C PRO A 341 -40.11 -11.28 2.54
N GLN A 342 -38.84 -11.50 2.19
CA GLN A 342 -37.78 -11.80 3.16
C GLN A 342 -37.39 -10.53 3.92
N GLN A 343 -37.50 -10.60 5.24
CA GLN A 343 -36.90 -9.65 6.17
C GLN A 343 -35.39 -9.86 6.23
N SER A 344 -34.62 -8.81 5.98
CA SER A 344 -33.21 -8.68 6.32
C SER A 344 -33.06 -8.18 7.76
N PRO A 345 -32.19 -8.78 8.60
CA PRO A 345 -31.84 -8.21 9.89
C PRO A 345 -30.70 -7.20 9.73
N SER A 346 -31.06 -5.95 10.03
CA SER A 346 -30.31 -4.98 10.84
C SER A 346 -28.80 -4.80 10.62
N SER A 347 -28.50 -3.63 10.03
CA SER A 347 -27.37 -2.75 10.34
C SER A 347 -26.78 -2.92 11.75
N CYS A 348 -25.46 -3.15 11.82
CA CYS A 348 -24.66 -2.90 13.02
C CYS A 348 -23.25 -2.43 12.62
N ARG A 349 -23.02 -1.12 12.70
CA ARG A 349 -21.68 -0.53 12.87
C ARG A 349 -21.17 -0.89 14.26
N PHE A 350 -20.13 -1.73 14.39
CA PHE A 350 -19.31 -1.79 15.59
C PHE A 350 -17.89 -2.28 15.31
N PHE A 351 -16.90 -1.39 15.50
CA PHE A 351 -15.67 -1.76 16.20
C PHE A 351 -15.60 -0.91 17.48
N LYS A 352 -16.18 -1.43 18.56
CA LYS A 352 -15.76 -1.07 19.92
C LYS A 352 -14.72 -2.12 20.33
N LEU A 353 -13.47 -1.70 20.44
CA LEU A 353 -12.43 -2.44 21.14
C LEU A 353 -12.86 -2.59 22.61
N ALA A 354 -13.24 -3.81 23.00
CA ALA A 354 -13.41 -4.14 24.40
C ALA A 354 -12.05 -4.61 24.98
N PRO A 355 -11.60 -4.08 26.12
CA PRO A 355 -10.42 -4.58 26.81
C PRO A 355 -10.74 -5.95 27.42
N LYS A 356 -9.86 -6.93 27.21
CA LYS A 356 -9.96 -8.24 27.86
C LYS A 356 -9.79 -8.08 29.37
N ILE A 357 -10.91 -8.16 30.10
CA ILE A 357 -10.93 -8.44 31.53
C ILE A 357 -10.61 -9.93 31.70
N ASN A 358 -9.58 -10.21 32.46
CA ASN A 358 -9.08 -11.53 32.76
C ASN A 358 -9.39 -11.82 34.24
N GLU A 359 -10.44 -12.58 34.51
CA GLU A 359 -10.72 -13.24 35.79
C GLU A 359 -11.48 -14.53 35.46
N GLY A 360 -11.19 -15.71 35.98
CA GLY A 360 -10.17 -16.16 36.91
C GLY A 360 -10.40 -17.66 37.11
N THR A 361 -9.33 -18.45 37.20
CA THR A 361 -9.38 -19.74 37.90
C THR A 361 -8.40 -19.67 39.05
N GLY A 362 -8.96 -19.55 40.24
CA GLY A 362 -8.20 -19.47 41.48
C GLY A 362 -7.48 -20.78 41.79
N LYS A 363 -6.19 -20.68 42.10
CA LYS A 363 -5.54 -21.54 43.08
C LYS A 363 -4.70 -20.70 44.02
N THR A 364 -5.17 -20.67 45.25
CA THR A 364 -4.53 -20.21 46.47
C THR A 364 -3.09 -20.73 46.62
N PHE A 365 -2.14 -19.83 46.77
CA PHE A 365 -0.89 -20.09 47.50
C PHE A 365 -0.78 -19.07 48.63
N SER A 366 -1.04 -19.57 49.84
CA SER A 366 -0.76 -18.90 51.10
C SER A 366 0.75 -18.81 51.31
N TYR A 367 1.24 -17.61 51.57
CA TYR A 367 2.52 -17.37 52.22
C TYR A 367 2.30 -17.24 53.73
N THR A 368 3.21 -17.83 54.50
CA THR A 368 3.50 -17.49 55.90
C THR A 368 4.96 -17.93 56.17
N PRO A 369 5.62 -17.32 57.15
CA PRO A 369 6.73 -16.37 57.00
C PRO A 369 8.09 -16.97 56.66
#